data_AF-A0A7S3AM76-F1
#
_entry.id   AF-A0A7S3AM76-F1
#
_cell.length_a   1.000
_cell.length_b   1.000
_cell.length_c   1.000
_cell.angle_alpha   90.00
_cell.angle_beta   90.00
_cell.angle_gamma   90.00
#
_symmetry.space_group_name_H-M   'P 1'
#
loop_
_entity.id
_entity.type
_entity.pdbx_description
1 polymer ?
#
loop_
_entity_poly.entity_id
_entity_poly.type
_entity_poly.pdbx_seq_one_letter_code
_entity_poly.pdbx_strand_id
1 'polypeptide(L)'
;MSLPVSPPAFVTVAPWRALARESRDNQGEEEREREKRMAAPPVVVERFRVEHGAGFTMCVVSLVDRRAAGNRIVRFVYQRHLEAVLYGRIEGSSGPLWKLLNQTGMSSTTLSICKQSVTAGTITDTEYNAIMSEFKASLPSDMVDPSSLGRIRHCTILPIAAAATIVRNFGRSGAAIAWLRAFNQPVPQAWELREEQEANEAASEVDLLLNDQLDELGFEAEDMSFADELKQMAVFSTDGEDEERLKTYILERVPSVLKSDLDAYILHRTATFAARRQGGAVQSISAEADRTAVLRFFGYLDRLQRVPQGANLSISLLLRADVGDLAQGYAAWLQNTQQCKFSTIANYINGLVSLTTYAYANFEPDAEVLNMEPNPLTQLINLRGQAEKASKTQQMYEKRVGGWLEWEDVQKARVAAMTKLNDAAQTGTPAAKRSVLRDAAALSLLSLIPPDRVGCIRKLRLGHTLVRKQGGGWKMDLSRQRDGHKTSRFCERGTHPHTHTPTCLALLALLIDCVLIATDGPFAASLPDALTPILDKYANTLELEFGGESAFLFHPPQGSVDRVMESSAWSMWVKRLFKRYTGTEVAPKTLRSVFITWLRDQTAAPDILKSVAHVR
;
A
#
# COMPACT_ATOMS: atom_id res chain seq x y z
N MET A 1 2.42 70.31 -80.07
CA MET A 1 3.65 69.71 -80.64
C MET A 1 4.17 68.70 -79.65
N SER A 2 4.44 67.50 -80.16
CA SER A 2 4.36 66.21 -79.48
C SER A 2 5.69 65.85 -78.80
N LEU A 3 5.63 65.40 -77.54
CA LEU A 3 6.75 64.76 -76.84
C LEU A 3 6.78 63.24 -77.17
N PRO A 4 7.96 62.60 -77.28
CA PRO A 4 8.08 61.22 -77.72
C PRO A 4 7.89 60.22 -76.57
N VAL A 5 7.14 59.15 -76.86
CA VAL A 5 6.92 57.97 -76.00
C VAL A 5 8.08 56.99 -76.22
N SER A 6 8.76 56.59 -75.14
CA SER A 6 9.71 55.46 -75.15
C SER A 6 9.01 54.14 -74.77
N PRO A 7 9.37 53.00 -75.36
CA PRO A 7 8.75 51.71 -75.08
C PRO A 7 9.35 51.03 -73.83
N PRO A 8 8.61 50.13 -73.15
CA PRO A 8 9.09 49.42 -71.98
C PRO A 8 10.00 48.23 -72.36
N ALA A 9 11.04 48.02 -71.55
CA ALA A 9 11.99 46.92 -71.68
C ALA A 9 11.35 45.56 -71.33
N PHE A 10 11.56 44.58 -72.21
CA PHE A 10 11.26 43.16 -71.95
C PHE A 10 12.26 42.59 -70.94
N VAL A 11 11.76 42.10 -69.80
CA VAL A 11 12.52 41.30 -68.83
C VAL A 11 12.55 39.85 -69.31
N THR A 12 13.74 39.32 -69.57
CA THR A 12 13.99 37.91 -69.92
C THR A 12 13.80 37.03 -68.67
N VAL A 13 12.81 36.15 -68.72
CA VAL A 13 12.57 35.13 -67.69
C VAL A 13 13.59 34.01 -67.86
N ALA A 14 14.52 33.88 -66.90
CA ALA A 14 15.43 32.74 -66.80
C ALA A 14 14.63 31.42 -66.56
N PRO A 15 15.10 30.27 -67.08
CA PRO A 15 14.30 29.06 -67.09
C PRO A 15 14.33 28.38 -65.71
N TRP A 16 13.20 28.45 -65.00
CA TRP A 16 12.90 27.79 -63.72
C TRP A 16 13.21 26.27 -63.66
N ARG A 17 13.44 25.63 -64.80
CA ARG A 17 13.78 24.20 -64.89
C ARG A 17 15.20 23.85 -64.44
N ALA A 18 16.14 24.80 -64.44
CA ALA A 18 17.52 24.55 -64.00
C ALA A 18 17.61 24.55 -62.46
N LEU A 19 17.04 25.56 -61.80
CA LEU A 19 16.96 25.67 -60.33
C LEU A 19 16.20 24.52 -59.66
N ALA A 20 15.15 23.99 -60.32
CA ALA A 20 14.40 22.85 -59.81
C ALA A 20 15.13 21.50 -59.92
N ARG A 21 16.14 21.39 -60.81
CA ARG A 21 17.00 20.20 -60.90
C ARG A 21 18.12 20.26 -59.86
N GLU A 22 18.77 21.41 -59.72
CA GLU A 22 19.81 21.63 -58.71
C GLU A 22 19.29 21.45 -57.27
N SER A 23 18.05 21.88 -57.01
CA SER A 23 17.38 21.64 -55.72
C SER A 23 17.04 20.16 -55.45
N ARG A 24 16.80 19.35 -56.48
CA ARG A 24 16.51 17.90 -56.33
C ARG A 24 17.79 17.09 -56.16
N ASP A 25 18.85 17.47 -56.88
CA ASP A 25 20.14 16.80 -56.78
C ASP A 25 20.81 17.10 -55.41
N ASN A 26 20.71 18.32 -54.90
CA ASN A 26 21.15 18.65 -53.54
C ASN A 26 20.35 17.93 -52.44
N GLN A 27 19.04 17.73 -52.62
CA GLN A 27 18.24 16.94 -51.68
C GLN A 27 18.65 15.46 -51.67
N GLY A 28 18.94 14.88 -52.83
CA GLY A 28 19.40 13.49 -52.93
C GLY A 28 20.81 13.29 -52.36
N GLU A 29 21.67 14.30 -52.43
CA GLU A 29 23.03 14.26 -51.88
C GLU A 29 23.05 14.48 -50.37
N GLU A 30 22.22 15.39 -49.83
CA GLU A 30 21.98 15.52 -48.38
C GLU A 30 21.36 14.25 -47.80
N GLU A 31 20.42 13.60 -48.50
CA GLU A 31 19.78 12.37 -48.06
C GLU A 31 20.78 11.19 -48.04
N ARG A 32 21.71 11.13 -49.01
CA ARG A 32 22.84 10.16 -49.02
C ARG A 32 23.91 10.44 -47.97
N GLU A 33 24.26 11.70 -47.72
CA GLU A 33 25.15 12.11 -46.62
C GLU A 33 24.52 11.77 -45.26
N ARG A 34 23.20 11.97 -45.12
CA ARG A 34 22.43 11.61 -43.93
C ARG A 34 22.36 10.10 -43.74
N GLU A 35 22.17 9.33 -44.81
CA GLU A 35 22.26 7.85 -44.79
C GLU A 35 23.66 7.36 -44.40
N LYS A 36 24.73 7.97 -44.93
CA LYS A 36 26.11 7.63 -44.58
C LYS A 36 26.48 7.99 -43.14
N ARG A 37 25.98 9.12 -42.61
CA ARG A 37 26.11 9.48 -41.18
C ARG A 37 25.26 8.59 -40.28
N MET A 38 24.25 7.91 -40.83
CA MET A 38 23.36 6.96 -40.15
C MET A 38 23.71 5.49 -40.40
N ALA A 39 24.87 5.17 -40.98
CA ALA A 39 25.36 3.79 -41.08
C ALA A 39 25.58 3.24 -39.66
N ALA A 40 24.51 2.67 -39.10
CA ALA A 40 24.46 2.24 -37.73
C ALA A 40 25.39 1.05 -37.53
N PRO A 41 26.12 0.98 -36.40
CA PRO A 41 26.84 -0.23 -36.04
C PRO A 41 25.87 -1.42 -36.01
N PRO A 42 26.32 -2.63 -36.40
CA PRO A 42 25.45 -3.80 -36.45
C PRO A 42 24.83 -4.05 -35.07
N VAL A 43 23.52 -4.35 -35.05
CA VAL A 43 22.83 -4.75 -33.83
C VAL A 43 23.47 -6.02 -33.29
N VAL A 44 24.12 -5.93 -32.12
CA VAL A 44 24.73 -7.09 -31.45
C VAL A 44 23.68 -7.71 -30.54
N VAL A 45 23.40 -9.00 -30.74
CA VAL A 45 22.52 -9.80 -29.89
C VAL A 45 23.35 -10.78 -29.08
N GLU A 46 23.24 -10.72 -27.77
CA GLU A 46 23.83 -11.67 -26.83
C GLU A 46 22.73 -12.49 -26.15
N ARG A 47 23.03 -13.74 -25.78
CA ARG A 47 22.07 -14.63 -25.12
C ARG A 47 22.55 -14.97 -23.71
N PHE A 48 21.70 -14.70 -22.72
CA PHE A 48 21.99 -14.95 -21.30
C PHE A 48 21.02 -15.98 -20.76
N ARG A 49 21.53 -17.02 -20.11
CA ARG A 49 20.70 -18.01 -19.44
C ARG A 49 20.50 -17.60 -17.98
N VAL A 50 19.25 -17.44 -17.58
CA VAL A 50 18.86 -17.20 -16.19
C VAL A 50 18.55 -18.56 -15.55
N GLU A 51 19.40 -19.00 -14.62
CA GLU A 51 19.29 -20.31 -13.97
C GLU A 51 18.28 -20.25 -12.81
N HIS A 52 16.99 -20.31 -13.15
CA HIS A 52 15.90 -20.48 -12.19
C HIS A 52 14.83 -21.43 -12.76
N GLY A 53 14.43 -22.45 -11.98
CA GLY A 53 13.50 -23.48 -12.45
C GLY A 53 14.06 -24.27 -13.64
N ALA A 54 13.32 -24.33 -14.75
CA ALA A 54 13.77 -24.97 -16.00
C ALA A 54 14.88 -24.18 -16.74
N GLY A 55 15.20 -22.97 -16.27
CA GLY A 55 16.09 -22.03 -16.94
C GLY A 55 15.39 -21.30 -18.09
N PHE A 56 15.71 -20.01 -18.26
CA PHE A 56 15.18 -19.21 -19.36
C PHE A 56 16.30 -18.46 -20.07
N THR A 57 16.36 -18.56 -21.40
CA THR A 57 17.37 -17.84 -22.20
C THR A 57 16.81 -16.51 -22.68
N MET A 58 17.39 -15.42 -22.21
CA MET A 58 17.03 -14.04 -22.60
C MET A 58 17.94 -13.53 -23.69
N CYS A 59 17.38 -12.79 -24.64
CA CYS A 59 18.15 -12.05 -25.63
C CYS A 59 18.41 -10.61 -25.16
N VAL A 60 19.64 -10.15 -25.32
CA VAL A 60 20.11 -8.80 -25.01
C VAL A 60 20.53 -8.12 -26.29
N VAL A 61 19.96 -6.97 -26.56
CA VAL A 61 20.22 -6.18 -27.76
C VAL A 61 21.08 -5.00 -27.38
N SER A 62 22.23 -4.84 -28.03
CA SER A 62 23.05 -3.62 -27.92
C SER A 62 22.69 -2.66 -29.04
N LEU A 63 22.22 -1.47 -28.68
CA LEU A 63 21.73 -0.45 -29.61
C LEU A 63 22.19 0.94 -29.17
N VAL A 64 22.43 1.83 -30.12
CA VAL A 64 22.64 3.26 -29.84
C VAL A 64 21.33 3.90 -29.38
N ASP A 65 21.28 4.40 -28.13
CA ASP A 65 20.11 5.18 -27.68
C ASP A 65 20.21 6.61 -28.20
N ARG A 66 19.54 6.88 -29.32
CA ARG A 66 19.49 8.19 -29.99
C ARG A 66 18.71 9.25 -29.21
N ARG A 67 18.04 8.87 -28.12
CA ARG A 67 17.36 9.83 -27.21
C ARG A 67 18.32 10.41 -26.18
N ALA A 68 19.40 9.70 -25.86
CA ALA A 68 20.37 10.11 -24.85
C ALA A 68 21.45 11.03 -25.46
N ALA A 69 21.82 12.08 -24.73
CA ALA A 69 22.90 12.97 -25.13
C ALA A 69 24.21 12.15 -25.30
N GLY A 70 24.78 12.20 -26.51
CA GLY A 70 26.05 11.52 -26.82
C GLY A 70 25.94 10.14 -27.48
N ASN A 71 24.74 9.69 -27.90
CA ASN A 71 24.55 8.48 -28.72
C ASN A 71 25.30 7.25 -28.18
N ARG A 72 25.19 6.98 -26.88
CA ARG A 72 25.86 5.85 -26.24
C ARG A 72 25.19 4.53 -26.64
N ILE A 73 26.01 3.49 -26.79
CA ILE A 73 25.50 2.12 -26.94
C ILE A 73 24.97 1.66 -25.58
N VAL A 74 23.70 1.29 -25.53
CA VAL A 74 23.01 0.78 -24.34
C VAL A 74 22.59 -0.66 -24.61
N ARG A 75 22.65 -1.49 -23.57
CA ARG A 75 22.21 -2.89 -23.61
C ARG A 75 20.75 -2.96 -23.12
N PHE A 76 19.92 -3.61 -23.91
CA PHE A 76 18.48 -3.71 -23.69
C PHE A 76 18.02 -5.15 -23.57
N VAL A 77 17.02 -5.40 -22.71
CA VAL A 77 16.30 -6.66 -22.58
C VAL A 77 14.86 -6.51 -23.04
N TYR A 78 14.27 -7.56 -23.57
CA TYR A 78 12.85 -7.54 -23.95
C TYR A 78 11.95 -7.54 -22.71
N GLN A 79 10.96 -6.64 -22.69
CA GLN A 79 9.96 -6.55 -21.61
C GLN A 79 9.31 -7.91 -21.34
N ARG A 80 8.94 -8.61 -22.41
CA ARG A 80 8.27 -9.91 -22.34
C ARG A 80 9.15 -11.02 -21.79
N HIS A 81 10.46 -10.99 -22.07
CA HIS A 81 11.40 -11.95 -21.48
C HIS A 81 11.55 -11.73 -19.99
N LEU A 82 11.59 -10.46 -19.55
CA LEU A 82 11.63 -10.13 -18.13
C LEU A 82 10.35 -10.57 -17.41
N GLU A 83 9.19 -10.45 -18.06
CA GLU A 83 7.92 -10.99 -17.55
C GLU A 83 7.91 -12.51 -17.44
N ALA A 84 8.46 -13.21 -18.44
CA ALA A 84 8.59 -14.66 -18.41
C ALA A 84 9.43 -15.12 -17.22
N VAL A 85 10.54 -14.45 -16.94
CA VAL A 85 11.42 -14.76 -15.80
C VAL A 85 10.74 -14.45 -14.47
N LEU A 86 10.16 -13.27 -14.29
CA LEU A 86 9.65 -12.82 -12.99
C LEU A 86 8.27 -13.42 -12.63
N TYR A 87 7.39 -13.59 -13.61
CA TYR A 87 6.01 -14.01 -13.37
C TYR A 87 5.72 -15.44 -13.86
N GLY A 88 6.68 -16.11 -14.50
CA GLY A 88 6.45 -17.43 -15.13
C GLY A 88 5.40 -17.38 -16.24
N ARG A 89 5.12 -16.20 -16.80
CA ARG A 89 4.09 -15.99 -17.81
C ARG A 89 4.73 -15.66 -19.14
N ILE A 90 4.59 -16.58 -20.10
CA ILE A 90 4.98 -16.34 -21.49
C ILE A 90 3.76 -15.89 -22.32
N GLU A 91 2.55 -16.25 -21.87
CA GLU A 91 1.23 -15.88 -22.44
C GLU A 91 0.58 -14.66 -21.77
N GLY A 92 -0.03 -13.77 -22.56
CA GLY A 92 -0.87 -12.67 -22.08
C GLY A 92 -0.27 -11.27 -22.23
N SER A 93 -1.03 -10.25 -21.78
CA SER A 93 -0.64 -8.85 -21.90
C SER A 93 0.46 -8.48 -20.90
N SER A 94 1.33 -7.56 -21.31
CA SER A 94 2.47 -7.07 -20.52
C SER A 94 2.08 -6.12 -19.37
N GLY A 95 0.86 -6.28 -18.88
CA GLY A 95 0.24 -5.43 -17.87
C GLY A 95 0.91 -5.47 -16.50
N PRO A 96 1.39 -6.63 -15.99
CA PRO A 96 2.04 -6.69 -14.68
C PRO A 96 3.35 -5.89 -14.63
N LEU A 97 4.24 -6.07 -15.61
CA LEU A 97 5.51 -5.34 -15.63
C LEU A 97 5.30 -3.88 -15.99
N TRP A 98 4.32 -3.57 -16.84
CA TRP A 98 3.94 -2.19 -17.14
C TRP A 98 3.46 -1.43 -15.89
N LYS A 99 2.71 -2.08 -15.00
CA LYS A 99 2.32 -1.47 -13.72
C LYS A 99 3.54 -1.19 -12.84
N LEU A 100 4.48 -2.14 -12.77
CA LEU A 100 5.70 -1.99 -11.98
C LEU A 100 6.62 -0.90 -12.55
N LEU A 101 6.70 -0.79 -13.87
CA LEU A 101 7.38 0.30 -14.58
C LEU A 101 6.83 1.68 -14.22
N ASN A 102 5.50 1.81 -14.20
CA ASN A 102 4.86 3.08 -13.84
C ASN A 102 5.04 3.41 -12.36
N GLN A 103 4.97 2.40 -11.48
CA GLN A 103 5.19 2.58 -10.04
C GLN A 103 6.62 3.06 -9.72
N THR A 104 7.59 2.61 -10.50
CA THR A 104 9.00 2.96 -10.33
C THR A 104 9.42 4.23 -11.08
N GLY A 105 8.48 4.89 -11.79
CA GLY A 105 8.77 6.09 -12.58
C GLY A 105 9.66 5.84 -13.80
N MET A 106 9.96 4.59 -14.16
CA MET A 106 10.92 4.23 -15.21
C MET A 106 10.28 4.04 -16.59
N SER A 107 8.98 4.29 -16.75
CA SER A 107 8.29 4.11 -18.03
C SER A 107 8.90 4.90 -19.19
N SER A 108 9.46 6.09 -18.92
CA SER A 108 10.14 6.94 -19.91
C SER A 108 11.43 6.33 -20.47
N THR A 109 12.06 5.40 -19.73
CA THR A 109 13.30 4.73 -20.15
C THR A 109 13.06 3.62 -21.16
N THR A 110 11.83 3.10 -21.23
CA THR A 110 11.47 2.02 -22.17
C THR A 110 11.53 2.52 -23.61
N LEU A 111 11.91 1.63 -24.53
CA LEU A 111 11.91 1.92 -25.97
C LEU A 111 10.90 1.00 -26.66
N SER A 112 9.88 1.61 -27.25
CA SER A 112 8.93 0.91 -28.10
C SER A 112 9.56 0.72 -29.49
N ILE A 113 9.60 -0.52 -29.95
CA ILE A 113 10.12 -0.90 -31.26
C ILE A 113 8.92 -1.10 -32.18
N CYS A 114 8.56 -0.07 -32.92
CA CYS A 114 7.46 -0.07 -33.89
C CYS A 114 7.84 0.80 -35.10
N LYS A 115 7.03 0.75 -36.17
CA LYS A 115 7.27 1.60 -37.36
C LYS A 115 7.22 3.10 -37.06
N GLN A 116 6.47 3.54 -36.05
CA GLN A 116 6.47 4.95 -35.63
C GLN A 116 7.83 5.37 -35.06
N SER A 117 8.52 4.49 -34.34
CA SER A 117 9.87 4.75 -33.82
C SER A 117 10.91 4.91 -34.94
N VAL A 118 10.71 4.19 -36.05
CA VAL A 118 11.50 4.40 -37.28
C VAL A 118 11.24 5.78 -37.87
N THR A 119 9.95 6.16 -38.03
CA THR A 119 9.57 7.48 -38.55
C THR A 119 10.07 8.62 -37.66
N ALA A 120 10.09 8.42 -36.34
CA ALA A 120 10.62 9.38 -35.37
C ALA A 120 12.16 9.45 -35.33
N GLY A 121 12.86 8.58 -36.07
CA GLY A 121 14.32 8.54 -36.13
C GLY A 121 15.00 8.02 -34.86
N THR A 122 14.25 7.39 -33.94
CA THR A 122 14.84 6.81 -32.72
C THR A 122 15.55 5.50 -33.01
N ILE A 123 15.05 4.74 -34.00
CA ILE A 123 15.64 3.52 -34.54
C ILE A 123 15.65 3.57 -36.07
N THR A 124 16.57 2.85 -36.69
CA THR A 124 16.61 2.68 -38.15
C THR A 124 15.75 1.49 -38.61
N ASP A 125 15.41 1.44 -39.90
CA ASP A 125 14.67 0.30 -40.47
C ASP A 125 15.44 -1.03 -40.37
N THR A 126 16.77 -0.97 -40.50
CA THR A 126 17.65 -2.15 -40.35
C THR A 126 17.64 -2.66 -38.91
N GLU A 127 17.78 -1.77 -37.92
CA GLU A 127 17.68 -2.11 -36.50
C GLU A 127 16.29 -2.65 -36.14
N TYR A 128 15.22 -2.03 -36.64
CA TYR A 128 13.85 -2.50 -36.44
C TYR A 128 13.66 -3.94 -36.94
N ASN A 129 14.11 -4.24 -38.16
CA ASN A 129 13.98 -5.58 -38.73
C ASN A 129 14.81 -6.62 -37.96
N ALA A 130 16.03 -6.28 -37.55
CA ALA A 130 16.89 -7.17 -36.77
C ALA A 130 16.29 -7.49 -35.39
N ILE A 131 15.85 -6.47 -34.65
CA ILE A 131 15.27 -6.62 -33.31
C ILE A 131 13.96 -7.40 -33.37
N MET A 132 13.11 -7.12 -34.36
CA MET A 132 11.84 -7.83 -34.53
C MET A 132 12.02 -9.28 -35.00
N SER A 133 13.04 -9.55 -35.83
CA SER A 133 13.39 -10.91 -36.21
C SER A 133 13.81 -11.72 -35.00
N GLU A 134 14.68 -11.16 -34.16
CA GLU A 134 15.17 -11.86 -32.98
C GLU A 134 14.10 -12.03 -31.89
N PHE A 135 13.25 -11.01 -31.70
CA PHE A 135 12.12 -11.13 -30.80
C PHE A 135 11.21 -12.29 -31.19
N LYS A 136 10.90 -12.44 -32.49
CA LYS A 136 10.08 -13.55 -33.00
C LYS A 136 10.77 -14.90 -32.84
N ALA A 137 12.07 -14.98 -33.08
CA ALA A 137 12.85 -16.21 -32.92
C ALA A 137 12.96 -16.66 -31.45
N SER A 138 12.90 -15.70 -30.51
CA SER A 138 12.99 -15.97 -29.07
C SER A 138 11.68 -16.44 -28.42
N LEU A 139 10.56 -16.44 -29.15
CA LEU A 139 9.28 -16.94 -28.65
C LEU A 139 9.17 -18.45 -28.92
N PRO A 140 8.62 -19.27 -28.00
CA PRO A 140 8.42 -20.69 -28.22
C PRO A 140 7.55 -20.95 -29.47
N SER A 141 7.90 -21.97 -30.27
CA SER A 141 7.18 -22.37 -31.49
C SER A 141 5.69 -22.66 -31.27
N ASP A 142 5.34 -22.99 -30.03
CA ASP A 142 4.06 -23.50 -29.57
C ASP A 142 3.13 -22.33 -29.15
N MET A 143 3.70 -21.11 -29.04
CA MET A 143 2.96 -19.90 -28.71
C MET A 143 2.23 -19.34 -29.93
N VAL A 144 1.01 -19.83 -30.14
CA VAL A 144 0.00 -19.08 -30.88
C VAL A 144 -0.69 -18.16 -29.87
N ASP A 145 -0.12 -16.98 -29.61
CA ASP A 145 -0.90 -15.89 -28.99
C ASP A 145 -2.17 -15.72 -29.85
N PRO A 146 -3.39 -15.68 -29.29
CA PRO A 146 -4.64 -15.52 -30.06
C PRO A 146 -4.64 -14.28 -30.97
N SER A 147 -3.71 -13.34 -30.74
CA SER A 147 -3.47 -12.16 -31.56
C SER A 147 -2.29 -12.29 -32.56
N SER A 148 -1.58 -13.41 -32.57
CA SER A 148 -0.35 -13.68 -33.34
C SER A 148 -0.50 -14.48 -34.64
N LEU A 149 -1.72 -14.62 -35.18
CA LEU A 149 -1.89 -14.88 -36.62
C LEU A 149 -1.38 -13.65 -37.41
N GLY A 150 -0.06 -13.51 -37.53
CA GLY A 150 0.64 -12.53 -38.38
C GLY A 150 0.77 -11.09 -37.88
N ARG A 151 0.47 -10.76 -36.61
CA ARG A 151 0.33 -9.35 -36.15
C ARG A 151 1.20 -8.87 -34.99
N ILE A 152 2.33 -9.51 -34.66
CA ILE A 152 3.31 -8.86 -33.75
C ILE A 152 3.97 -7.70 -34.51
N ARG A 153 3.40 -6.50 -34.34
CA ARG A 153 3.81 -5.25 -35.02
C ARG A 153 4.70 -4.35 -34.18
N HIS A 154 4.85 -4.68 -32.90
CA HIS A 154 5.71 -3.95 -31.98
C HIS A 154 6.20 -4.85 -30.85
N CYS A 155 7.34 -4.48 -30.27
CA CYS A 155 7.81 -5.02 -28.98
C CYS A 155 8.39 -3.87 -28.15
N THR A 156 8.53 -4.07 -26.84
CA THR A 156 9.13 -3.07 -25.94
C THR A 156 10.41 -3.64 -25.36
N ILE A 157 11.46 -2.82 -25.36
CA ILE A 157 12.76 -3.16 -24.78
C ILE A 157 13.11 -2.17 -23.66
N LEU A 158 13.87 -2.65 -22.67
CA LEU A 158 14.26 -1.90 -21.48
C LEU A 158 15.78 -1.91 -21.30
N PRO A 159 16.41 -0.78 -20.91
CA PRO A 159 17.79 -0.79 -20.49
C PRO A 159 18.02 -1.77 -19.33
N ILE A 160 19.16 -2.48 -19.31
CA ILE A 160 19.49 -3.44 -18.23
C ILE A 160 19.44 -2.76 -16.85
N ALA A 161 19.90 -1.52 -16.73
CA ALA A 161 19.85 -0.77 -15.47
C ALA A 161 18.41 -0.55 -14.97
N ALA A 162 17.49 -0.20 -15.87
CA ALA A 162 16.08 -0.04 -15.55
C ALA A 162 15.45 -1.40 -15.17
N ALA A 163 15.76 -2.45 -15.93
CA ALA A 163 15.34 -3.81 -15.62
C ALA A 163 15.84 -4.27 -14.24
N ALA A 164 17.08 -3.97 -13.86
CA ALA A 164 17.63 -4.28 -12.54
C ALA A 164 16.86 -3.60 -11.40
N THR A 165 16.54 -2.32 -11.56
CA THR A 165 15.74 -1.59 -10.57
C THR A 165 14.31 -2.12 -10.49
N ILE A 166 13.72 -2.55 -11.60
CA ILE A 166 12.41 -3.21 -11.62
C ILE A 166 12.48 -4.56 -10.89
N VAL A 167 13.53 -5.35 -11.12
CA VAL A 167 13.74 -6.64 -10.45
C VAL A 167 13.91 -6.48 -8.94
N ARG A 168 14.60 -5.40 -8.50
CA ARG A 168 14.68 -5.07 -7.06
C ARG A 168 13.32 -4.69 -6.48
N ASN A 169 12.54 -3.87 -7.18
CA ASN A 169 11.19 -3.47 -6.76
C ASN A 169 10.15 -4.60 -6.84
N PHE A 170 10.37 -5.59 -7.70
CA PHE A 170 9.55 -6.81 -7.73
C PHE A 170 9.63 -7.59 -6.42
N GLY A 171 10.77 -7.49 -5.73
CA GLY A 171 11.02 -8.12 -4.44
C GLY A 171 11.85 -9.40 -4.55
N ARG A 172 12.30 -9.89 -3.38
CA ARG A 172 13.15 -11.07 -3.27
C ARG A 172 12.42 -12.31 -3.77
N SER A 173 12.98 -12.95 -4.79
CA SER A 173 12.57 -14.26 -5.31
C SER A 173 13.76 -14.95 -5.94
N GLY A 174 13.74 -16.28 -6.05
CA GLY A 174 14.82 -17.02 -6.72
C GLY A 174 15.02 -16.56 -8.17
N ALA A 175 13.93 -16.22 -8.89
CA ALA A 175 13.99 -15.66 -10.23
C ALA A 175 14.69 -14.29 -10.27
N ALA A 176 14.37 -13.41 -9.32
CA ALA A 176 14.98 -12.08 -9.24
C ALA A 176 16.47 -12.14 -8.92
N ILE A 177 16.89 -13.00 -7.98
CA ILE A 177 18.30 -13.19 -7.63
C ILE A 177 19.07 -13.78 -8.81
N ALA A 178 18.54 -14.85 -9.43
CA ALA A 178 19.16 -15.46 -10.60
C ALA A 178 19.29 -14.48 -11.76
N TRP A 179 18.29 -13.62 -11.96
CA TRP A 179 18.34 -12.56 -12.98
C TRP A 179 19.44 -11.54 -12.67
N LEU A 180 19.50 -10.99 -11.44
CA LEU A 180 20.52 -10.01 -11.07
C LEU A 180 21.93 -10.57 -11.24
N ARG A 181 22.16 -11.82 -10.84
CA ARG A 181 23.44 -12.53 -11.04
C ARG A 181 23.78 -12.73 -12.51
N ALA A 182 22.82 -13.19 -13.33
CA ALA A 182 23.03 -13.41 -14.77
C ALA A 182 23.46 -12.14 -15.53
N PHE A 183 23.06 -10.97 -15.02
CA PHE A 183 23.37 -9.67 -15.63
C PHE A 183 24.44 -8.87 -14.88
N ASN A 184 25.19 -9.51 -13.97
CA ASN A 184 26.22 -8.89 -13.12
C ASN A 184 25.72 -7.61 -12.42
N GLN A 185 24.48 -7.62 -11.96
CA GLN A 185 23.88 -6.52 -11.22
C GLN A 185 24.01 -6.78 -9.72
N PRO A 186 24.26 -5.73 -8.90
CA PRO A 186 24.40 -5.92 -7.46
C PRO A 186 23.07 -6.42 -6.89
N VAL A 187 23.16 -7.57 -6.20
CA VAL A 187 22.08 -8.13 -5.38
C VAL A 187 22.07 -7.36 -4.06
N PRO A 188 20.89 -6.96 -3.54
CA PRO A 188 20.82 -6.33 -2.23
C PRO A 188 21.44 -7.24 -1.15
N GLN A 189 22.30 -6.69 -0.29
CA GLN A 189 23.01 -7.43 0.77
C GLN A 189 22.04 -8.19 1.69
N ALA A 190 20.89 -7.58 2.01
CA ALA A 190 19.82 -8.22 2.79
C ALA A 190 19.26 -9.50 2.13
N TRP A 191 19.34 -9.64 0.80
CA TRP A 191 18.90 -10.86 0.11
C TRP A 191 19.95 -11.95 0.16
N GLU A 192 21.23 -11.58 0.12
CA GLU A 192 22.37 -12.49 0.21
C GLU A 192 22.45 -13.11 1.62
N LEU A 193 22.34 -12.30 2.67
CA LEU A 193 22.33 -12.78 4.06
C LEU A 193 21.15 -13.69 4.36
N ARG A 194 19.98 -13.46 3.74
CA ARG A 194 18.82 -14.36 3.86
C ARG A 194 19.02 -15.68 3.10
N GLU A 195 19.72 -15.67 1.97
CA GLU A 195 20.08 -16.90 1.24
C GLU A 195 21.10 -17.73 2.04
N GLU A 196 22.04 -17.07 2.73
CA GLU A 196 22.97 -17.70 3.66
C GLU A 196 22.26 -18.29 4.89
N GLN A 197 21.25 -17.59 5.43
CA GLN A 197 20.42 -18.11 6.52
C GLN A 197 19.63 -19.34 6.09
N GLU A 198 19.00 -19.31 4.91
CA GLU A 198 18.27 -20.44 4.34
C GLU A 198 19.20 -21.65 4.08
N ALA A 199 20.45 -21.40 3.68
CA ALA A 199 21.45 -22.45 3.50
C ALA A 199 21.91 -23.06 4.85
N ASN A 200 22.12 -22.22 5.87
CA ASN A 200 22.48 -22.65 7.23
C ASN A 200 21.34 -23.43 7.88
N GLU A 201 20.09 -22.99 7.73
CA GLU A 201 18.90 -23.73 8.18
C GLU A 201 18.79 -25.09 7.50
N ALA A 202 19.04 -25.16 6.18
CA ALA A 202 19.06 -26.42 5.44
C ALA A 202 20.19 -27.37 5.90
N ALA A 203 21.32 -26.81 6.36
CA ALA A 203 22.43 -27.55 6.96
C ALA A 203 22.21 -27.87 8.46
N SER A 204 21.14 -27.37 9.08
CA SER A 204 20.89 -27.42 10.53
C SER A 204 21.98 -26.72 11.38
N GLU A 205 22.62 -25.69 10.81
CA GLU A 205 23.60 -24.85 11.47
C GLU A 205 22.97 -23.53 11.93
N VAL A 206 23.33 -23.04 13.11
CA VAL A 206 22.83 -21.78 13.67
C VAL A 206 23.97 -20.77 13.77
N ASP A 207 23.93 -19.75 12.91
CA ASP A 207 24.85 -18.62 12.96
C ASP A 207 24.20 -17.42 13.68
N LEU A 208 24.67 -17.15 14.89
CA LEU A 208 24.16 -16.04 15.72
C LEU A 208 24.58 -14.67 15.18
N LEU A 209 25.73 -14.55 14.51
CA LEU A 209 26.20 -13.28 13.95
C LEU A 209 25.41 -12.89 12.70
N LEU A 210 25.03 -13.87 11.89
CA LEU A 210 24.17 -13.67 10.72
C LEU A 210 22.77 -13.19 11.14
N ASN A 211 22.23 -13.72 12.24
CA ASN A 211 20.96 -13.27 12.81
C ASN A 211 21.03 -11.82 13.29
N ASP A 212 22.10 -11.44 14.00
CA ASP A 212 22.30 -10.04 14.45
C ASP A 212 22.40 -9.08 13.25
N GLN A 213 23.10 -9.46 12.17
CA GLN A 213 23.21 -8.65 10.94
C GLN A 213 21.87 -8.52 10.19
N LEU A 214 21.06 -9.59 10.17
CA LEU A 214 19.72 -9.58 9.59
C LEU A 214 18.75 -8.73 10.40
N ASP A 215 18.90 -8.69 11.72
CA ASP A 215 18.10 -7.86 12.62
C ASP A 215 18.47 -6.37 12.45
N GLU A 216 19.75 -6.04 12.26
CA GLU A 216 20.20 -4.66 11.94
C GLU A 216 19.70 -4.21 10.56
N LEU A 217 19.80 -5.04 9.53
CA LEU A 217 19.36 -4.72 8.15
C LEU A 217 17.85 -4.82 7.95
N GLY A 218 17.15 -5.62 8.76
CA GLY A 218 15.70 -5.72 8.80
C GLY A 218 15.03 -4.40 9.21
N PHE A 219 15.77 -3.51 9.85
CA PHE A 219 15.33 -2.15 10.19
C PHE A 219 15.35 -1.18 8.99
N GLU A 220 16.12 -1.49 7.94
CA GLU A 220 16.27 -0.63 6.75
C GLU A 220 15.65 -1.22 5.47
N ALA A 221 15.50 -2.55 5.36
CA ALA A 221 15.10 -3.22 4.11
C ALA A 221 13.58 -3.37 3.87
N GLU A 222 12.72 -2.93 4.80
CA GLU A 222 11.28 -2.76 4.53
C GLU A 222 10.99 -1.40 3.91
N ASP A 223 11.67 -1.07 2.80
CA ASP A 223 11.20 -0.04 1.87
C ASP A 223 9.94 -0.57 1.17
N MET A 224 8.82 -0.54 1.89
CA MET A 224 7.50 -0.58 1.31
C MET A 224 7.45 0.49 0.21
N SER A 225 6.95 0.12 -0.97
CA SER A 225 6.68 1.08 -2.04
C SER A 225 5.96 2.31 -1.46
N PHE A 226 6.43 3.51 -1.80
CA PHE A 226 5.90 4.82 -1.41
C PHE A 226 4.35 4.89 -1.43
N ALA A 227 3.72 4.25 -2.43
CA ALA A 227 2.28 4.20 -2.59
C ALA A 227 1.57 3.22 -1.63
N ASP A 228 2.28 2.21 -1.12
CA ASP A 228 1.84 1.27 -0.11
C ASP A 228 2.11 1.77 1.30
N GLU A 229 3.21 2.52 1.53
CA GLU A 229 3.42 3.26 2.78
C GLU A 229 2.23 4.21 3.03
N LEU A 230 1.87 5.05 2.05
CA LEU A 230 0.71 5.96 2.07
C LEU A 230 -0.65 5.28 2.33
N LYS A 231 -0.80 3.98 2.03
CA LYS A 231 -2.03 3.21 2.25
C LYS A 231 -2.01 2.41 3.56
N GLN A 232 -0.84 2.14 4.11
CA GLN A 232 -0.66 1.31 5.30
C GLN A 232 -0.52 2.12 6.60
N MET A 233 -0.36 3.45 6.53
CA MET A 233 -0.15 4.29 7.71
C MET A 233 -1.33 4.20 8.69
N ALA A 234 -1.03 3.73 9.92
CA ALA A 234 -2.00 3.70 11.00
C ALA A 234 -2.19 5.12 11.55
N VAL A 235 -3.42 5.61 11.55
CA VAL A 235 -3.79 6.83 12.27
C VAL A 235 -3.51 6.59 13.76
N PHE A 236 -2.59 7.35 14.34
CA PHE A 236 -2.42 7.36 15.79
C PHE A 236 -3.67 7.97 16.42
N SER A 237 -4.12 7.47 17.57
CA SER A 237 -5.17 8.17 18.30
C SER A 237 -4.61 9.52 18.73
N THR A 238 -5.18 10.62 18.24
CA THR A 238 -4.87 11.95 18.76
C THR A 238 -5.25 12.00 20.25
N ASP A 239 -4.44 12.68 21.04
CA ASP A 239 -4.74 12.89 22.45
C ASP A 239 -5.90 13.89 22.57
N GLY A 240 -6.87 13.60 23.46
CA GLY A 240 -8.06 14.43 23.63
C GLY A 240 -7.73 15.83 24.16
N GLU A 241 -6.69 15.94 25.00
CA GLU A 241 -6.26 17.22 25.57
C GLU A 241 -5.57 18.09 24.50
N ASP A 242 -4.77 17.49 23.61
CA ASP A 242 -4.18 18.18 22.47
C ASP A 242 -5.25 18.69 21.50
N GLU A 243 -6.25 17.85 21.21
CA GLU A 243 -7.39 18.20 20.37
C GLU A 243 -8.14 19.43 20.92
N GLU A 244 -8.42 19.47 22.22
CA GLU A 244 -9.12 20.60 22.83
C GLU A 244 -8.34 21.91 22.80
N ARG A 245 -7.03 21.87 23.08
CA ARG A 245 -6.16 23.06 23.02
C ARG A 245 -6.12 23.64 21.61
N LEU A 246 -6.05 22.76 20.61
CA LEU A 246 -5.89 23.16 19.21
C LEU A 246 -7.19 23.40 18.46
N LYS A 247 -8.37 23.17 19.08
CA LYS A 247 -9.67 23.59 18.53
C LYS A 247 -9.69 25.09 18.24
N THR A 248 -9.07 25.87 19.10
CA THR A 248 -9.00 27.32 18.92
C THR A 248 -8.29 27.64 17.61
N TYR A 249 -7.20 26.97 17.24
CA TYR A 249 -6.41 27.26 16.03
C TYR A 249 -6.99 26.72 14.72
N ILE A 250 -8.19 26.17 14.72
CA ILE A 250 -8.88 25.82 13.48
C ILE A 250 -9.30 27.11 12.78
N LEU A 251 -9.01 27.23 11.49
CA LEU A 251 -9.44 28.38 10.69
C LEU A 251 -10.97 28.49 10.66
N GLU A 252 -11.54 29.43 11.40
CA GLU A 252 -13.00 29.60 11.54
C GLU A 252 -13.64 30.16 10.26
N ARG A 253 -12.98 31.15 9.63
CA ARG A 253 -13.42 31.76 8.37
C ARG A 253 -12.65 31.15 7.20
N VAL A 254 -13.12 30.00 6.75
CA VAL A 254 -12.53 29.31 5.59
C VAL A 254 -12.85 30.08 4.30
N PRO A 255 -11.86 30.52 3.51
CA PRO A 255 -12.08 31.13 2.21
C PRO A 255 -12.89 30.22 1.28
N SER A 256 -13.76 30.79 0.45
CA SER A 256 -14.64 30.03 -0.44
C SER A 256 -13.87 29.13 -1.41
N VAL A 257 -12.74 29.61 -1.92
CA VAL A 257 -11.82 28.88 -2.79
C VAL A 257 -11.27 27.64 -2.07
N LEU A 258 -10.70 27.82 -0.87
CA LEU A 258 -10.19 26.71 -0.06
C LEU A 258 -11.29 25.71 0.29
N LYS A 259 -12.49 26.17 0.62
CA LYS A 259 -13.62 25.29 0.90
C LYS A 259 -13.94 24.41 -0.31
N SER A 260 -14.02 25.00 -1.50
CA SER A 260 -14.27 24.28 -2.76
C SER A 260 -13.17 23.25 -3.03
N ASP A 261 -11.90 23.62 -2.84
CA ASP A 261 -10.76 22.72 -3.07
C ASP A 261 -10.74 21.54 -2.07
N LEU A 262 -11.08 21.79 -0.81
CA LEU A 262 -11.18 20.74 0.23
C LEU A 262 -12.35 19.79 -0.03
N ASP A 263 -13.49 20.31 -0.50
CA ASP A 263 -14.64 19.51 -0.88
C ASP A 263 -14.29 18.63 -2.11
N ALA A 264 -13.52 19.17 -3.08
CA ALA A 264 -12.98 18.40 -4.21
C ALA A 264 -12.00 17.30 -3.76
N TYR A 265 -11.13 17.57 -2.78
CA TYR A 265 -10.26 16.56 -2.17
C TYR A 265 -11.06 15.43 -1.50
N ILE A 266 -12.08 15.77 -0.69
CA ILE A 266 -12.94 14.77 -0.05
C ILE A 266 -13.65 13.92 -1.10
N LEU A 267 -14.17 14.55 -2.16
CA LEU A 267 -14.79 13.86 -3.28
C LEU A 267 -13.79 12.92 -3.96
N HIS A 268 -12.58 13.38 -4.27
CA HIS A 268 -11.53 12.55 -4.86
C HIS A 268 -11.19 11.32 -4.00
N ARG A 269 -11.06 11.49 -2.67
CA ARG A 269 -10.77 10.40 -1.74
C ARG A 269 -11.93 9.42 -1.56
N THR A 270 -13.17 9.87 -1.76
CA THR A 270 -14.38 9.05 -1.58
C THR A 270 -14.92 8.45 -2.88
N ALA A 271 -14.57 9.01 -4.05
CA ALA A 271 -15.06 8.60 -5.36
C ALA A 271 -14.80 7.12 -5.67
N THR A 272 -13.60 6.62 -5.35
CA THR A 272 -13.24 5.20 -5.55
C THR A 272 -14.12 4.25 -4.74
N PHE A 273 -14.65 4.71 -3.60
CA PHE A 273 -15.51 3.91 -2.73
C PHE A 273 -17.01 4.07 -3.03
N ALA A 274 -17.40 5.15 -3.73
CA ALA A 274 -18.77 5.41 -4.16
C ALA A 274 -19.15 4.69 -5.47
N ALA A 275 -18.20 4.47 -6.38
CA ALA A 275 -18.45 3.94 -7.74
C ALA A 275 -19.15 2.56 -7.83
N ARG A 276 -19.25 1.80 -6.73
CA ARG A 276 -19.81 0.43 -6.72
C ARG A 276 -20.94 0.22 -5.69
N ARG A 277 -21.54 1.29 -5.13
CA ARG A 277 -22.60 1.16 -4.11
C ARG A 277 -23.94 1.74 -4.58
N GLN A 278 -25.02 1.01 -4.33
CA GLN A 278 -26.39 1.55 -4.26
C GLN A 278 -26.65 1.97 -2.80
N GLY A 279 -26.47 3.26 -2.47
CA GLY A 279 -26.69 3.80 -1.11
C GLY A 279 -25.88 5.07 -0.81
N GLY A 280 -26.06 5.63 0.39
CA GLY A 280 -25.47 6.90 0.83
C GLY A 280 -23.94 6.96 0.80
N ALA A 281 -23.39 8.18 0.66
CA ALA A 281 -21.97 8.46 0.51
C ALA A 281 -21.13 7.94 1.70
N VAL A 282 -19.89 7.50 1.41
CA VAL A 282 -18.95 6.99 2.42
C VAL A 282 -18.46 8.13 3.30
N GLN A 283 -18.71 8.07 4.61
CA GLN A 283 -18.00 8.90 5.58
C GLN A 283 -16.52 8.51 5.59
N SER A 284 -15.67 9.33 4.97
CA SER A 284 -14.22 9.15 5.04
C SER A 284 -13.70 9.88 6.28
N ILE A 285 -13.75 9.20 7.43
CA ILE A 285 -13.20 9.70 8.70
C ILE A 285 -11.76 10.19 8.51
N SER A 286 -10.97 9.50 7.66
CA SER A 286 -9.60 9.91 7.34
C SER A 286 -9.53 11.18 6.50
N ALA A 287 -10.38 11.37 5.49
CA ALA A 287 -10.34 12.59 4.67
C ALA A 287 -10.80 13.83 5.45
N GLU A 288 -11.78 13.68 6.34
CA GLU A 288 -12.19 14.76 7.25
C GLU A 288 -11.10 15.09 8.29
N ALA A 289 -10.35 14.07 8.74
CA ALA A 289 -9.18 14.29 9.61
C ALA A 289 -8.07 15.06 8.89
N ASP A 290 -7.77 14.72 7.63
CA ASP A 290 -6.78 15.43 6.80
C ASP A 290 -7.19 16.89 6.59
N ARG A 291 -8.48 17.13 6.26
CA ARG A 291 -9.06 18.47 6.16
C ARG A 291 -8.86 19.26 7.44
N THR A 292 -9.17 18.66 8.59
CA THR A 292 -9.07 19.32 9.90
C THR A 292 -7.62 19.68 10.22
N ALA A 293 -6.67 18.80 9.89
CA ALA A 293 -5.24 19.07 10.07
C ALA A 293 -4.76 20.27 9.25
N VAL A 294 -5.19 20.40 7.99
CA VAL A 294 -4.81 21.53 7.13
C VAL A 294 -5.45 22.83 7.62
N LEU A 295 -6.71 22.80 8.04
CA LEU A 295 -7.37 23.97 8.62
C LEU A 295 -6.69 24.44 9.92
N ARG A 296 -6.14 23.52 10.73
CA ARG A 296 -5.32 23.87 11.91
C ARG A 296 -4.01 24.53 11.50
N PHE A 297 -3.34 24.01 10.48
CA PHE A 297 -2.10 24.61 9.97
C PHE A 297 -2.34 26.01 9.40
N PHE A 298 -3.40 26.20 8.62
CA PHE A 298 -3.73 27.51 8.05
C PHE A 298 -4.20 28.49 9.14
N GLY A 299 -4.95 28.03 10.13
CA GLY A 299 -5.31 28.86 11.28
C GLY A 299 -4.08 29.24 12.14
N TYR A 300 -3.07 28.37 12.23
CA TYR A 300 -1.76 28.73 12.81
C TYR A 300 -1.06 29.85 12.02
N LEU A 301 -1.01 29.73 10.69
CA LEU A 301 -0.38 30.75 9.84
C LEU A 301 -1.11 32.10 9.93
N ASP A 302 -2.44 32.08 9.87
CA ASP A 302 -3.28 33.29 9.94
C ASP A 302 -3.15 33.99 11.30
N ARG A 303 -3.31 33.24 12.40
CA ARG A 303 -3.31 33.81 13.76
C ARG A 303 -1.95 34.32 14.21
N LEU A 304 -0.87 33.67 13.78
CA LEU A 304 0.48 34.12 14.09
C LEU A 304 1.05 35.07 13.03
N GLN A 305 0.23 35.51 12.06
CA GLN A 305 0.63 36.40 10.97
C GLN A 305 1.88 35.89 10.22
N ARG A 306 1.94 34.58 9.99
CA ARG A 306 3.03 33.87 9.29
C ARG A 306 2.67 33.52 7.84
N VAL A 307 1.58 34.06 7.32
CA VAL A 307 1.21 33.89 5.91
C VAL A 307 2.26 34.61 5.05
N PRO A 308 2.94 33.90 4.12
CA PRO A 308 3.92 34.54 3.25
C PRO A 308 3.33 35.69 2.44
N GLN A 309 4.13 36.73 2.17
CA GLN A 309 3.68 37.91 1.44
C GLN A 309 3.20 37.53 0.02
N GLY A 310 1.98 37.95 -0.33
CA GLY A 310 1.35 37.63 -1.62
C GLY A 310 0.75 36.23 -1.71
N ALA A 311 0.81 35.42 -0.64
CA ALA A 311 0.17 34.12 -0.59
C ALA A 311 -1.29 34.23 -0.09
N ASN A 312 -2.16 33.40 -0.66
CA ASN A 312 -3.54 33.24 -0.20
C ASN A 312 -3.69 31.92 0.54
N LEU A 313 -4.62 31.87 1.49
CA LEU A 313 -4.99 30.63 2.19
C LEU A 313 -5.84 29.72 1.27
N SER A 314 -5.20 29.10 0.29
CA SER A 314 -5.77 28.14 -0.67
C SER A 314 -4.89 26.88 -0.75
N ILE A 315 -5.35 25.81 -1.43
CA ILE A 315 -4.54 24.60 -1.58
C ILE A 315 -3.21 24.88 -2.29
N SER A 316 -3.17 25.87 -3.18
CA SER A 316 -1.92 26.31 -3.85
C SER A 316 -0.83 26.77 -2.89
N LEU A 317 -1.15 27.17 -1.65
CA LEU A 317 -0.14 27.45 -0.62
C LEU A 317 0.75 26.23 -0.34
N LEU A 318 0.19 25.02 -0.47
CA LEU A 318 0.91 23.76 -0.27
C LEU A 318 1.88 23.41 -1.41
N LEU A 319 1.83 24.14 -2.52
CA LEU A 319 2.70 23.93 -3.69
C LEU A 319 3.93 24.86 -3.69
N ARG A 320 4.06 25.72 -2.69
CA ARG A 320 5.16 26.69 -2.62
C ARG A 320 6.48 26.02 -2.21
N ALA A 321 7.59 26.62 -2.64
CA ALA A 321 8.94 26.21 -2.25
C ALA A 321 9.19 26.28 -0.72
N ASP A 322 8.55 27.20 -0.01
CA ASP A 322 8.76 27.49 1.42
C ASP A 322 7.83 26.71 2.36
N VAL A 323 6.94 25.85 1.83
CA VAL A 323 5.96 25.14 2.68
C VAL A 323 6.64 24.20 3.69
N GLY A 324 7.80 23.64 3.33
CA GLY A 324 8.58 22.78 4.24
C GLY A 324 9.07 23.54 5.47
N ASP A 325 9.59 24.75 5.28
CA ASP A 325 10.03 25.63 6.37
C ASP A 325 8.85 26.06 7.25
N LEU A 326 7.71 26.40 6.64
CA LEU A 326 6.49 26.75 7.36
C LEU A 326 5.97 25.58 8.21
N ALA A 327 6.00 24.36 7.67
CA ALA A 327 5.60 23.16 8.38
C ALA A 327 6.57 22.78 9.50
N GLN A 328 7.88 23.00 9.30
CA GLN A 328 8.88 22.82 10.36
C GLN A 328 8.65 23.83 11.49
N GLY A 329 8.37 25.10 11.17
CA GLY A 329 8.00 26.12 12.14
C GLY A 329 6.72 25.78 12.90
N TYR A 330 5.74 25.18 12.23
CA TYR A 330 4.52 24.68 12.84
C TYR A 330 4.78 23.50 13.79
N ALA A 331 5.56 22.50 13.38
CA ALA A 331 5.92 21.36 14.21
C ALA A 331 6.70 21.79 15.46
N ALA A 332 7.65 22.72 15.31
CA ALA A 332 8.40 23.29 16.42
C ALA A 332 7.49 24.06 17.39
N TRP A 333 6.50 24.80 16.88
CA TRP A 333 5.52 25.50 17.72
C TRP A 333 4.59 24.52 18.46
N LEU A 334 4.12 23.47 17.78
CA LEU A 334 3.31 22.42 18.41
C LEU A 334 4.07 21.76 19.56
N GLN A 335 5.35 21.45 19.36
CA GLN A 335 6.17 20.82 20.40
C GLN A 335 6.53 21.79 21.53
N ASN A 336 7.06 22.97 21.21
CA ASN A 336 7.68 23.85 22.20
C ASN A 336 6.67 24.77 22.90
N THR A 337 5.64 25.23 22.18
CA THR A 337 4.65 26.18 22.71
C THR A 337 3.40 25.46 23.16
N GLN A 338 2.84 24.59 22.32
CA GLN A 338 1.62 23.86 22.65
C GLN A 338 1.90 22.57 23.42
N GLN A 339 3.15 22.11 23.54
CA GLN A 339 3.49 20.87 24.24
C GLN A 339 2.61 19.69 23.81
N CYS A 340 2.36 19.59 22.50
CA CYS A 340 1.61 18.47 21.93
C CYS A 340 2.47 17.20 21.93
N LYS A 341 1.84 16.04 22.00
CA LYS A 341 2.56 14.77 21.86
C LYS A 341 3.09 14.62 20.43
N PHE A 342 4.24 13.96 20.28
CA PHE A 342 4.82 13.70 18.96
C PHE A 342 3.91 12.85 18.07
N SER A 343 3.06 11.99 18.66
CA SER A 343 2.02 11.25 17.94
C SER A 343 0.97 12.16 17.30
N THR A 344 0.55 13.21 18.02
CA THR A 344 -0.37 14.24 17.53
C THR A 344 0.27 15.06 16.42
N ILE A 345 1.53 15.47 16.60
CA ILE A 345 2.30 16.22 15.59
C ILE A 345 2.43 15.41 14.30
N ALA A 346 2.80 14.13 14.40
CA ALA A 346 2.89 13.23 13.25
C ALA A 346 1.56 13.11 12.49
N ASN A 347 0.42 13.02 13.19
CA ASN A 347 -0.90 12.99 12.57
C ASN A 347 -1.24 14.28 11.82
N TYR A 348 -0.89 15.45 12.35
CA TYR A 348 -1.17 16.71 11.66
C TYR A 348 -0.30 16.90 10.43
N ILE A 349 0.99 16.57 10.52
CA ILE A 349 1.88 16.59 9.35
C ILE A 349 1.40 15.57 8.31
N ASN A 350 0.88 14.42 8.73
CA ASN A 350 0.32 13.43 7.81
C ASN A 350 -0.86 13.96 6.98
N GLY A 351 -1.73 14.77 7.60
CA GLY A 351 -2.80 15.48 6.89
C GLY A 351 -2.25 16.45 5.84
N LEU A 352 -1.18 17.19 6.19
CA LEU A 352 -0.49 18.07 5.24
C LEU A 352 0.11 17.28 4.07
N VAL A 353 0.85 16.19 4.35
CA VAL A 353 1.41 15.31 3.31
C VAL A 353 0.33 14.81 2.36
N SER A 354 -0.82 14.38 2.89
CA SER A 354 -1.92 13.84 2.09
C SER A 354 -2.53 14.87 1.15
N LEU A 355 -2.77 16.10 1.63
CA LEU A 355 -3.29 17.17 0.77
C LEU A 355 -2.23 17.74 -0.18
N THR A 356 -0.97 17.85 0.23
CA THR A 356 0.13 18.28 -0.66
C THR A 356 0.32 17.26 -1.79
N THR A 357 0.27 15.96 -1.49
CA THR A 357 0.31 14.91 -2.52
C THR A 357 -0.85 15.03 -3.51
N TYR A 358 -2.06 15.30 -3.00
CA TYR A 358 -3.21 15.59 -3.86
C TYR A 358 -2.99 16.84 -4.71
N ALA A 359 -2.44 17.90 -4.14
CA ALA A 359 -2.17 19.14 -4.82
C ALA A 359 -1.17 18.94 -5.97
N TYR A 360 -0.07 18.22 -5.72
CA TYR A 360 0.95 17.88 -6.72
C TYR A 360 0.36 17.11 -7.91
N ALA A 361 -0.61 16.24 -7.66
CA ALA A 361 -1.25 15.43 -8.69
C ALA A 361 -2.30 16.19 -9.53
N ASN A 362 -2.89 17.29 -9.02
CA ASN A 362 -4.05 17.93 -9.63
C ASN A 362 -3.85 19.39 -10.07
N PHE A 363 -2.83 20.08 -9.55
CA PHE A 363 -2.64 21.52 -9.76
C PHE A 363 -1.30 21.90 -10.40
N GLU A 364 -0.51 20.91 -10.86
CA GLU A 364 0.79 21.09 -11.54
C GLU A 364 1.74 22.08 -10.81
N PRO A 365 2.60 21.60 -9.88
CA PRO A 365 3.56 22.46 -9.19
C PRO A 365 4.58 23.07 -10.17
N ASP A 366 5.08 24.27 -9.83
CA ASP A 366 6.11 24.94 -10.61
C ASP A 366 7.37 24.07 -10.78
N ALA A 367 7.99 24.12 -11.97
CA ALA A 367 9.16 23.31 -12.29
C ALA A 367 10.34 23.57 -11.32
N GLU A 368 10.46 24.79 -10.79
CA GLU A 368 11.46 25.13 -9.78
C GLU A 368 11.24 24.34 -8.49
N VAL A 369 9.99 24.18 -8.05
CA VAL A 369 9.62 23.43 -6.83
C VAL A 369 9.87 21.93 -7.01
N LEU A 370 9.60 21.41 -8.22
CA LEU A 370 9.86 20.00 -8.55
C LEU A 370 11.35 19.66 -8.62
N ASN A 371 12.17 20.61 -9.07
CA ASN A 371 13.61 20.44 -9.23
C ASN A 371 14.41 20.71 -7.94
N MET A 372 13.75 21.14 -6.85
CA MET A 372 14.40 21.26 -5.54
C MET A 372 14.71 19.89 -4.94
N GLU A 373 15.90 19.73 -4.36
CA GLU A 373 16.27 18.54 -3.59
C GLU A 373 16.73 18.93 -2.17
N PRO A 374 16.04 18.46 -1.11
CA PRO A 374 14.74 17.76 -1.13
C PRO A 374 13.60 18.72 -1.51
N ASN A 375 12.67 18.27 -2.36
CA ASN A 375 11.48 19.05 -2.68
C ASN A 375 10.58 19.22 -1.44
N PRO A 376 9.66 20.20 -1.41
CA PRO A 376 8.88 20.48 -0.21
C PRO A 376 7.97 19.32 0.24
N LEU A 377 7.47 18.50 -0.69
CA LEU A 377 6.73 17.29 -0.32
C LEU A 377 7.62 16.28 0.43
N THR A 378 8.83 16.04 -0.06
CA THR A 378 9.84 15.20 0.60
C THR A 378 10.22 15.76 1.96
N GLN A 379 10.35 17.08 2.11
CA GLN A 379 10.60 17.72 3.41
C GLN A 379 9.48 17.45 4.42
N LEU A 380 8.20 17.53 4.01
CA LEU A 380 7.05 17.21 4.86
C LEU A 380 7.05 15.73 5.30
N ILE A 381 7.39 14.82 4.38
CA ILE A 381 7.49 13.39 4.67
C ILE A 381 8.60 13.13 5.68
N ASN A 382 9.77 13.73 5.48
CA ASN A 382 10.91 13.61 6.40
C ASN A 382 10.55 14.14 7.79
N LEU A 383 9.88 15.29 7.87
CA LEU A 383 9.44 15.89 9.13
C LEU A 383 8.42 15.00 9.86
N ARG A 384 7.47 14.38 9.14
CA ARG A 384 6.58 13.36 9.70
C ARG A 384 7.37 12.18 10.25
N GLY A 385 8.32 11.65 9.48
CA GLY A 385 9.16 10.51 9.88
C GLY A 385 9.94 10.80 11.17
N GLN A 386 10.48 12.01 11.30
CA GLN A 386 11.13 12.48 12.54
C GLN A 386 10.16 12.51 13.71
N ALA A 387 8.96 13.09 13.53
CA ALA A 387 7.93 13.11 14.57
C ALA A 387 7.47 11.69 14.97
N GLU A 388 7.40 10.76 14.02
CA GLU A 388 7.06 9.36 14.31
C GLU A 388 8.14 8.65 15.14
N LYS A 389 9.42 8.82 14.77
CA LYS A 389 10.55 8.28 15.57
C LYS A 389 10.57 8.86 16.98
N ALA A 390 10.32 10.16 17.12
CA ALA A 390 10.22 10.82 18.41
C ALA A 390 9.02 10.32 19.23
N SER A 391 7.87 10.07 18.59
CA SER A 391 6.68 9.48 19.22
C SER A 391 6.95 8.08 19.77
N LYS A 392 7.63 7.22 18.99
CA LYS A 392 8.03 5.88 19.45
C LYS A 392 8.93 5.97 20.68
N THR A 393 9.89 6.88 20.66
CA THR A 393 10.79 7.13 21.80
C THR A 393 10.02 7.64 23.02
N GLN A 394 9.13 8.62 22.85
CA GLN A 394 8.27 9.15 23.92
C GLN A 394 7.40 8.04 24.56
N GLN A 395 6.84 7.15 23.74
CA GLN A 395 6.03 6.02 24.23
C GLN A 395 6.82 5.01 25.07
N MET A 396 8.14 4.90 24.90
CA MET A 396 8.97 4.04 25.77
C MET A 396 9.03 4.55 27.21
N TYR A 397 8.92 5.86 27.42
CA TYR A 397 9.08 6.51 28.73
C TYR A 397 7.74 6.90 29.39
N GLU A 398 6.62 6.90 28.66
CA GLU A 398 5.30 7.14 29.26
C GLU A 398 4.86 5.92 30.11
N LYS A 399 4.60 6.15 31.40
CA LYS A 399 3.90 5.15 32.24
C LYS A 399 2.57 4.81 31.57
N ARG A 400 2.25 3.53 31.40
CA ARG A 400 0.92 3.08 30.97
C ARG A 400 -0.10 3.42 32.06
N VAL A 401 -0.60 4.65 32.10
CA VAL A 401 -1.52 5.11 33.14
C VAL A 401 -2.94 4.63 32.81
N GLY A 402 -3.43 3.66 33.58
CA GLY A 402 -4.82 3.21 33.55
C GLY A 402 -5.19 2.27 32.39
N GLY A 403 -6.10 1.34 32.67
CA GLY A 403 -6.68 0.43 31.69
C GLY A 403 -5.76 -0.69 31.22
N TRP A 404 -4.78 -1.05 32.03
CA TRP A 404 -4.04 -2.31 31.94
C TRP A 404 -4.63 -3.32 32.95
N LEU A 405 -4.70 -4.58 32.54
CA LEU A 405 -5.05 -5.73 33.38
C LEU A 405 -4.06 -6.84 33.06
N GLU A 406 -3.70 -7.65 34.04
CA GLU A 406 -2.95 -8.88 33.76
C GLU A 406 -3.85 -9.90 33.08
N TRP A 407 -3.28 -10.78 32.25
CA TRP A 407 -4.07 -11.75 31.51
C TRP A 407 -4.84 -12.70 32.44
N GLU A 408 -4.27 -13.03 33.59
CA GLU A 408 -4.96 -13.78 34.63
C GLU A 408 -6.23 -13.08 35.12
N ASP A 409 -6.20 -11.76 35.27
CA ASP A 409 -7.38 -10.99 35.70
C ASP A 409 -8.44 -10.92 34.60
N VAL A 410 -8.03 -10.95 33.33
CA VAL A 410 -8.95 -11.13 32.20
C VAL A 410 -9.65 -12.49 32.27
N GLN A 411 -8.94 -13.57 32.63
CA GLN A 411 -9.53 -14.89 32.83
C GLN A 411 -10.46 -14.91 34.05
N LYS A 412 -10.07 -14.29 35.18
CA LYS A 412 -10.92 -14.14 36.37
C LYS A 412 -12.22 -13.39 36.06
N ALA A 413 -12.15 -12.35 35.20
CA ALA A 413 -13.34 -11.63 34.75
C ALA A 413 -14.33 -12.55 34.02
N ARG A 414 -13.83 -13.44 33.14
CA ARG A 414 -14.66 -14.46 32.49
C ARG A 414 -15.31 -15.40 33.50
N VAL A 415 -14.54 -15.93 34.45
CA VAL A 415 -15.06 -16.83 35.48
C VAL A 415 -16.15 -16.14 36.29
N ALA A 416 -15.93 -14.89 36.73
CA ALA A 416 -16.92 -14.11 37.45
C ALA A 416 -18.21 -13.88 36.65
N ALA A 417 -18.11 -13.65 35.34
CA ALA A 417 -19.28 -13.52 34.46
C ALA A 417 -20.04 -14.85 34.27
N MET A 418 -19.32 -15.97 34.16
CA MET A 418 -19.93 -17.30 34.10
C MET A 418 -20.64 -17.66 35.41
N THR A 419 -20.07 -17.34 36.56
CA THR A 419 -20.72 -17.53 37.86
C THR A 419 -22.01 -16.71 37.94
N LYS A 420 -21.98 -15.41 37.60
CA LYS A 420 -23.19 -14.58 37.59
C LYS A 420 -24.24 -15.10 36.62
N LEU A 421 -23.85 -15.69 35.49
CA LEU A 421 -24.80 -16.29 34.55
C LEU A 421 -25.51 -17.50 35.17
N ASN A 422 -24.77 -18.34 35.88
CA ASN A 422 -25.34 -19.50 36.58
C ASN A 422 -26.28 -19.07 37.72
N ASP A 423 -25.92 -18.02 38.46
CA ASP A 423 -26.77 -17.47 39.53
C ASP A 423 -28.05 -16.86 38.95
N ALA A 424 -27.91 -16.06 37.88
CA ALA A 424 -29.04 -15.43 37.20
C ALA A 424 -29.99 -16.46 36.57
N ALA A 425 -29.50 -17.64 36.18
CA ALA A 425 -30.34 -18.71 35.66
C ALA A 425 -31.40 -19.17 36.68
N GLN A 426 -31.09 -19.08 37.98
CA GLN A 426 -31.95 -19.55 39.07
C GLN A 426 -33.00 -18.52 39.50
N THR A 427 -32.66 -17.22 39.53
CA THR A 427 -33.51 -16.20 40.21
C THR A 427 -33.75 -14.91 39.41
N GLY A 428 -33.16 -14.76 38.23
CA GLY A 428 -33.22 -13.51 37.45
C GLY A 428 -34.48 -13.36 36.57
N THR A 429 -34.83 -12.10 36.25
CA THR A 429 -35.81 -11.80 35.18
C THR A 429 -35.24 -12.16 33.80
N PRO A 430 -36.07 -12.47 32.79
CA PRO A 430 -35.59 -12.81 31.43
C PRO A 430 -34.65 -11.76 30.83
N ALA A 431 -34.94 -10.47 31.03
CA ALA A 431 -34.10 -9.38 30.57
C ALA A 431 -32.73 -9.33 31.29
N ALA A 432 -32.71 -9.59 32.60
CA ALA A 432 -31.45 -9.67 33.36
C ALA A 432 -30.61 -10.88 32.92
N LYS A 433 -31.24 -12.05 32.73
CA LYS A 433 -30.56 -13.26 32.21
C LYS A 433 -29.92 -12.99 30.85
N ARG A 434 -30.62 -12.31 29.94
CA ARG A 434 -30.11 -11.93 28.62
C ARG A 434 -28.89 -11.01 28.69
N SER A 435 -28.95 -10.00 29.56
CA SER A 435 -27.84 -9.06 29.78
C SER A 435 -26.59 -9.78 30.29
N VAL A 436 -26.74 -10.67 31.27
CA VAL A 436 -25.62 -11.44 31.83
C VAL A 436 -25.09 -12.48 30.83
N LEU A 437 -25.97 -13.12 30.05
CA LEU A 437 -25.56 -14.05 28.99
C LEU A 437 -24.75 -13.35 27.90
N ARG A 438 -25.16 -12.14 27.51
CA ARG A 438 -24.42 -11.28 26.57
C ARG A 438 -23.04 -10.89 27.12
N ASP A 439 -22.97 -10.50 28.40
CA ASP A 439 -21.71 -10.16 29.07
C ASP A 439 -20.76 -11.37 29.08
N ALA A 440 -21.26 -12.54 29.48
CA ALA A 440 -20.48 -13.76 29.57
C ALA A 440 -20.01 -14.25 28.18
N ALA A 441 -20.84 -14.12 27.14
CA ALA A 441 -20.45 -14.44 25.77
C ALA A 441 -19.33 -13.52 25.27
N ALA A 442 -19.42 -12.21 25.53
CA ALA A 442 -18.38 -11.26 25.14
C ALA A 442 -17.07 -11.48 25.89
N LEU A 443 -17.10 -11.66 27.22
CA LEU A 443 -15.89 -11.94 28.00
C LEU A 443 -15.25 -13.26 27.61
N SER A 444 -16.05 -14.29 27.30
CA SER A 444 -15.52 -15.56 26.83
C SER A 444 -14.84 -15.42 25.47
N LEU A 445 -15.45 -14.73 24.50
CA LEU A 445 -14.83 -14.45 23.20
C LEU A 445 -13.55 -13.61 23.31
N LEU A 446 -13.51 -12.61 24.20
CA LEU A 446 -12.36 -11.73 24.39
C LEU A 446 -11.20 -12.36 25.19
N SER A 447 -11.44 -13.48 25.87
CA SER A 447 -10.45 -14.15 26.74
C SER A 447 -10.02 -15.54 26.28
N LEU A 448 -10.84 -16.23 25.48
CA LEU A 448 -10.51 -17.57 24.94
C LEU A 448 -9.94 -17.52 23.52
N ILE A 449 -10.23 -16.45 22.78
CA ILE A 449 -9.66 -16.23 21.46
C ILE A 449 -8.55 -15.20 21.63
N PRO A 450 -7.37 -15.38 21.00
CA PRO A 450 -6.37 -14.33 20.90
C PRO A 450 -7.04 -13.03 20.47
N PRO A 451 -6.93 -11.92 21.24
CA PRO A 451 -7.73 -10.73 20.96
C PRO A 451 -7.42 -10.17 19.56
N ASP A 452 -8.30 -10.45 18.61
CA ASP A 452 -8.17 -9.95 17.26
C ASP A 452 -8.55 -8.47 17.19
N ARG A 453 -8.32 -7.81 16.05
CA ARG A 453 -8.68 -6.41 15.85
C ARG A 453 -10.16 -6.20 16.24
N VAL A 454 -10.42 -5.10 16.94
CA VAL A 454 -11.71 -4.69 17.55
C VAL A 454 -12.95 -4.88 16.64
N GLY A 455 -12.74 -4.91 15.32
CA GLY A 455 -13.79 -5.13 14.33
C GLY A 455 -14.27 -6.58 14.17
N CYS A 456 -13.45 -7.60 14.43
CA CYS A 456 -13.78 -8.99 14.08
C CYS A 456 -14.88 -9.56 15.00
N ILE A 457 -14.66 -9.52 16.32
CA ILE A 457 -15.64 -9.99 17.32
C ILE A 457 -16.94 -9.17 17.24
N ARG A 458 -16.84 -7.85 17.08
CA ARG A 458 -17.98 -6.93 16.97
C ARG A 458 -18.87 -7.26 15.77
N LYS A 459 -18.28 -7.65 14.64
CA LYS A 459 -18.99 -7.93 13.38
C LYS A 459 -19.44 -9.39 13.22
N LEU A 460 -19.35 -10.22 14.27
CA LEU A 460 -19.81 -11.60 14.20
C LEU A 460 -21.32 -11.65 13.92
N ARG A 461 -21.70 -12.38 12.88
CA ARG A 461 -23.07 -12.55 12.41
C ARG A 461 -23.40 -14.04 12.30
N LEU A 462 -24.49 -14.47 12.95
CA LEU A 462 -24.99 -15.84 12.91
C LEU A 462 -25.28 -16.25 11.45
N GLY A 463 -25.04 -17.52 11.12
CA GLY A 463 -25.26 -18.08 9.78
C GLY A 463 -24.36 -17.51 8.67
N HIS A 464 -23.51 -16.52 8.99
CA HIS A 464 -22.67 -15.84 8.01
C HIS A 464 -21.19 -15.86 8.40
N THR A 465 -20.78 -15.05 9.38
CA THR A 465 -19.38 -15.04 9.82
C THR A 465 -19.15 -15.90 11.06
N LEU A 466 -20.22 -16.30 11.74
CA LEU A 466 -20.20 -17.25 12.84
C LEU A 466 -21.13 -18.41 12.45
N VAL A 467 -20.54 -19.58 12.20
CA VAL A 467 -21.22 -20.73 11.61
C VAL A 467 -21.07 -21.95 12.52
N ARG A 468 -22.14 -22.73 12.67
CA ARG A 468 -22.10 -24.02 13.38
C ARG A 468 -21.38 -25.07 12.53
N LYS A 469 -20.50 -25.86 13.13
CA LYS A 469 -19.82 -26.97 12.45
C LYS A 469 -20.72 -28.20 12.36
N GLN A 470 -20.50 -29.04 11.34
CA GLN A 470 -21.26 -30.29 11.13
C GLN A 470 -21.00 -31.36 12.21
N GLY A 471 -19.96 -31.21 13.04
CA GLY A 471 -19.64 -32.11 14.17
C GLY A 471 -19.91 -31.50 15.55
N GLY A 472 -20.67 -30.40 15.63
CA GLY A 472 -20.79 -29.61 16.85
C GLY A 472 -19.68 -28.56 16.99
N GLY A 473 -19.95 -27.53 17.77
CA GLY A 473 -19.07 -26.37 17.92
C GLY A 473 -19.25 -25.28 16.87
N TRP A 474 -18.43 -24.25 16.98
CA TRP A 474 -18.54 -23.02 16.19
C TRP A 474 -17.28 -22.76 15.39
N LYS A 475 -17.41 -22.12 14.23
CA LYS A 475 -16.29 -21.58 13.46
C LYS A 475 -16.56 -20.14 13.05
N MET A 476 -15.49 -19.35 13.03
CA MET A 476 -15.49 -18.02 12.46
C MET A 476 -15.10 -18.12 10.97
N ASP A 477 -16.02 -17.76 10.07
CA ASP A 477 -15.80 -17.75 8.62
C ASP A 477 -15.69 -16.31 8.10
N LEU A 478 -14.47 -15.89 7.80
CA LEU A 478 -14.16 -14.57 7.27
C LEU A 478 -14.09 -14.56 5.73
N SER A 479 -14.30 -15.70 5.06
CA SER A 479 -14.16 -15.82 3.59
C SER A 479 -15.21 -15.01 2.83
N ARG A 480 -16.39 -14.82 3.44
CA ARG A 480 -17.51 -14.06 2.88
C ARG A 480 -17.44 -12.56 3.17
N GLN A 481 -16.47 -12.11 3.97
CA GLN A 481 -16.34 -10.71 4.38
C GLN A 481 -15.70 -9.83 3.28
N ARG A 482 -16.49 -9.52 2.24
CA ARG A 482 -16.20 -8.40 1.32
C ARG A 482 -16.42 -7.02 1.99
N ASP A 483 -16.98 -6.98 3.20
CA ASP A 483 -17.34 -5.75 3.93
C ASP A 483 -16.34 -5.33 5.04
N GLY A 484 -15.06 -5.28 4.66
CA GLY A 484 -14.07 -4.48 5.39
C GLY A 484 -13.29 -5.20 6.47
N HIS A 485 -12.77 -6.39 6.18
CA HIS A 485 -11.50 -6.82 6.77
C HIS A 485 -10.36 -6.14 5.99
N LYS A 486 -9.42 -5.48 6.68
CA LYS A 486 -8.36 -4.67 6.01
C LYS A 486 -7.51 -5.49 5.02
N THR A 487 -7.44 -6.81 5.17
CA THR A 487 -6.66 -7.72 4.32
C THR A 487 -7.47 -8.58 3.35
N SER A 488 -8.81 -8.54 3.34
CA SER A 488 -9.59 -9.35 2.38
C SER A 488 -9.47 -8.88 0.92
N ARG A 489 -8.89 -7.69 0.69
CA ARG A 489 -8.53 -7.19 -0.64
C ARG A 489 -7.31 -7.88 -1.27
N PHE A 490 -6.46 -8.55 -0.49
CA PHE A 490 -5.17 -9.07 -0.97
C PHE A 490 -5.21 -10.54 -1.43
N CYS A 491 -6.35 -11.22 -1.30
CA CYS A 491 -6.49 -12.61 -1.76
C CYS A 491 -7.74 -12.75 -2.64
N GLU A 492 -7.58 -12.50 -3.95
CA GLU A 492 -8.56 -12.94 -4.93
C GLU A 492 -8.52 -14.48 -5.09
N ARG A 493 -9.66 -15.07 -5.47
CA ARG A 493 -9.85 -16.51 -5.68
C ARG A 493 -8.85 -17.03 -6.74
N GLY A 494 -7.75 -17.63 -6.29
CA GLY A 494 -6.92 -18.52 -7.10
C GLY A 494 -7.33 -19.97 -6.87
N THR A 495 -7.70 -20.67 -7.93
CA THR A 495 -8.15 -22.08 -7.96
C THR A 495 -7.01 -23.10 -7.79
N HIS A 496 -5.97 -22.80 -7.00
CA HIS A 496 -4.87 -23.73 -6.76
C HIS A 496 -4.83 -24.19 -5.31
N PRO A 497 -4.96 -25.49 -5.02
CA PRO A 497 -4.68 -26.02 -3.71
C PRO A 497 -3.15 -26.14 -3.55
N HIS A 498 -2.66 -25.67 -2.41
CA HIS A 498 -1.29 -25.77 -1.89
C HIS A 498 -0.27 -24.69 -2.33
N THR A 499 0.53 -24.30 -1.32
CA THR A 499 1.88 -23.68 -1.34
C THR A 499 2.12 -22.17 -1.27
N HIS A 500 1.17 -21.30 -0.93
CA HIS A 500 1.54 -19.93 -0.50
C HIS A 500 0.69 -19.41 0.67
N THR A 501 1.20 -19.50 1.88
CA THR A 501 0.70 -18.82 3.07
C THR A 501 1.34 -17.42 3.18
N PRO A 502 0.58 -16.31 3.10
CA PRO A 502 1.12 -14.98 3.31
C PRO A 502 1.51 -14.78 4.79
N THR A 503 2.67 -14.20 5.05
CA THR A 503 3.30 -14.04 6.38
C THR A 503 2.40 -13.33 7.42
N CYS A 504 1.53 -12.42 6.99
CA CYS A 504 0.56 -11.76 7.89
C CYS A 504 -0.63 -12.65 8.31
N LEU A 505 -0.96 -13.68 7.51
CA LEU A 505 -1.98 -14.69 7.81
C LEU A 505 -1.35 -15.93 8.45
N ALA A 506 -0.08 -16.23 8.17
CA ALA A 506 0.69 -17.19 8.95
C ALA A 506 0.82 -16.75 10.41
N LEU A 507 0.95 -15.44 10.69
CA LEU A 507 0.96 -14.92 12.06
C LEU A 507 -0.38 -15.15 12.80
N LEU A 508 -1.51 -14.97 12.10
CA LEU A 508 -2.84 -15.23 12.67
C LEU A 508 -3.06 -16.74 12.78
N ALA A 509 -2.74 -17.52 11.75
CA ALA A 509 -2.83 -18.97 11.73
C ALA A 509 -1.92 -19.61 12.79
N LEU A 510 -0.70 -19.13 13.03
CA LEU A 510 0.20 -19.62 14.08
C LEU A 510 -0.28 -19.22 15.48
N LEU A 511 -0.76 -17.99 15.67
CA LEU A 511 -1.42 -17.57 16.92
C LEU A 511 -2.71 -18.35 17.23
N ILE A 512 -3.31 -18.96 16.20
CA ILE A 512 -4.59 -19.66 16.23
C ILE A 512 -4.37 -21.18 16.36
N ASP A 513 -3.43 -21.76 15.61
CA ASP A 513 -3.10 -23.19 15.58
C ASP A 513 -2.44 -23.66 16.89
N CYS A 514 -1.74 -22.78 17.61
CA CYS A 514 -1.14 -23.13 18.90
C CYS A 514 -2.01 -22.80 20.13
N VAL A 515 -3.10 -22.03 19.97
CA VAL A 515 -4.03 -21.68 21.06
C VAL A 515 -5.44 -22.13 20.68
N LEU A 516 -5.72 -23.42 20.91
CA LEU A 516 -7.07 -24.01 20.99
C LEU A 516 -7.99 -23.87 19.75
N ILE A 517 -7.50 -23.41 18.60
CA ILE A 517 -8.31 -23.22 17.40
C ILE A 517 -7.70 -23.95 16.19
N ALA A 518 -8.33 -25.04 15.77
CA ALA A 518 -7.99 -25.69 14.49
C ALA A 518 -8.36 -24.79 13.30
N THR A 519 -7.45 -24.56 12.37
CA THR A 519 -7.75 -23.85 11.13
C THR A 519 -8.46 -24.77 10.13
N ASP A 520 -9.65 -24.37 9.67
CA ASP A 520 -10.40 -25.07 8.60
C ASP A 520 -10.06 -24.46 7.20
N GLY A 521 -8.98 -23.68 7.12
CA GLY A 521 -8.50 -22.97 5.92
C GLY A 521 -8.06 -21.52 6.21
N PRO A 522 -7.54 -20.80 5.19
CA PRO A 522 -6.93 -19.45 5.36
C PRO A 522 -7.91 -18.35 5.79
N PHE A 523 -9.22 -18.63 5.78
CA PHE A 523 -10.28 -17.69 6.13
C PHE A 523 -11.27 -18.24 7.16
N ALA A 524 -11.04 -19.43 7.70
CA ALA A 524 -11.95 -20.11 8.62
C ALA A 524 -11.19 -20.63 9.85
N ALA A 525 -11.58 -20.15 11.03
CA ALA A 525 -10.95 -20.52 12.30
C ALA A 525 -11.98 -21.17 13.25
N SER A 526 -11.67 -22.36 13.75
CA SER A 526 -12.51 -23.12 14.68
C SER A 526 -12.53 -22.54 16.09
N LEU A 527 -13.66 -22.07 16.59
CA LEU A 527 -13.68 -21.56 17.97
C LEU A 527 -13.41 -22.68 19.00
N PRO A 528 -12.73 -22.40 20.13
CA PRO A 528 -12.48 -23.40 21.15
C PRO A 528 -13.77 -24.02 21.68
N ASP A 529 -13.78 -25.32 21.96
CA ASP A 529 -14.98 -26.04 22.40
C ASP A 529 -15.58 -25.47 23.69
N ALA A 530 -14.76 -24.85 24.53
CA ALA A 530 -15.19 -24.13 25.74
C ALA A 530 -16.18 -22.99 25.45
N LEU A 531 -16.20 -22.44 24.22
CA LEU A 531 -17.17 -21.42 23.79
C LEU A 531 -18.50 -22.00 23.35
N THR A 532 -18.56 -23.28 22.97
CA THR A 532 -19.75 -23.88 22.38
C THR A 532 -20.98 -23.77 23.28
N PRO A 533 -20.93 -24.12 24.58
CA PRO A 533 -22.11 -24.07 25.43
C PRO A 533 -22.69 -22.67 25.61
N ILE A 534 -21.83 -21.63 25.63
CA ILE A 534 -22.30 -20.25 25.83
C ILE A 534 -22.79 -19.63 24.52
N LEU A 535 -22.12 -19.90 23.40
CA LEU A 535 -22.56 -19.44 22.09
C LEU A 535 -23.87 -20.12 21.69
N ASP A 536 -24.06 -21.41 22.01
CA ASP A 536 -25.34 -22.11 21.78
C ASP A 536 -26.48 -21.47 22.55
N LYS A 537 -26.29 -21.24 23.86
CA LYS A 537 -27.30 -20.56 24.69
C LYS A 537 -27.62 -19.16 24.16
N TYR A 538 -26.61 -18.40 23.77
CA TYR A 538 -26.80 -17.03 23.32
C TYR A 538 -27.43 -16.95 21.92
N ALA A 539 -26.98 -17.78 20.97
CA ALA A 539 -27.56 -17.87 19.64
C ALA A 539 -29.03 -18.32 19.70
N ASN A 540 -29.34 -19.35 20.48
CA ASN A 540 -30.73 -19.82 20.64
C ASN A 540 -31.63 -18.73 21.24
N THR A 541 -31.12 -17.94 22.18
CA THR A 541 -31.86 -16.80 22.76
C THR A 541 -32.15 -15.74 21.68
N LEU A 542 -31.17 -15.43 20.83
CA LEU A 542 -31.33 -14.47 19.73
C LEU A 542 -32.29 -14.96 18.65
N GLU A 543 -32.23 -16.24 18.29
CA GLU A 543 -33.14 -16.88 17.33
C GLU A 543 -34.59 -16.84 17.82
N LEU A 544 -34.84 -17.21 19.08
CA LEU A 544 -36.18 -17.25 19.68
C LEU A 544 -36.82 -15.85 19.81
N GLU A 545 -36.02 -14.83 20.13
CA GLU A 545 -36.56 -13.50 20.47
C GLU A 545 -36.70 -12.57 19.27
N PHE A 546 -35.84 -12.74 18.25
CA PHE A 546 -35.75 -11.80 17.14
C PHE A 546 -35.91 -12.46 15.77
N GLY A 547 -36.13 -13.78 15.71
CA GLY A 547 -36.35 -14.52 14.45
C GLY A 547 -35.14 -14.49 13.49
N GLY A 548 -33.95 -14.17 14.01
CA GLY A 548 -32.80 -13.82 13.19
C GLY A 548 -31.79 -14.96 13.04
N GLU A 549 -31.95 -15.81 12.02
CA GLU A 549 -30.90 -16.74 11.57
C GLU A 549 -29.62 -16.02 11.10
N SER A 550 -29.72 -14.70 10.91
CA SER A 550 -28.63 -13.83 10.48
C SER A 550 -28.40 -12.62 11.40
N ALA A 551 -28.77 -12.69 12.68
CA ALA A 551 -28.54 -11.59 13.61
C ALA A 551 -27.03 -11.32 13.84
N PHE A 552 -26.65 -10.07 14.06
CA PHE A 552 -25.35 -9.75 14.63
C PHE A 552 -25.30 -10.18 16.10
N LEU A 553 -24.24 -10.92 16.46
CA LEU A 553 -24.04 -11.43 17.81
C LEU A 553 -24.02 -10.28 18.84
N PHE A 554 -23.46 -9.12 18.46
CA PHE A 554 -23.46 -7.92 19.29
C PHE A 554 -24.12 -6.75 18.55
N HIS A 555 -25.40 -6.56 18.83
CA HIS A 555 -26.21 -5.47 18.30
C HIS A 555 -26.43 -4.34 19.34
N PRO A 556 -26.79 -3.11 18.92
CA PRO A 556 -27.17 -2.04 19.83
C PRO A 556 -28.35 -2.47 20.75
N PRO A 557 -28.33 -2.13 22.05
CA PRO A 557 -29.39 -2.53 22.99
C PRO A 557 -30.79 -2.03 22.61
N GLN A 558 -30.86 -0.89 21.93
CA GLN A 558 -32.11 -0.22 21.50
C GLN A 558 -32.27 -0.23 19.96
N GLY A 559 -31.49 -1.03 19.24
CA GLY A 559 -31.48 -1.04 17.77
C GLY A 559 -31.89 -2.40 17.17
N SER A 560 -32.03 -2.42 15.85
CA SER A 560 -32.27 -3.66 15.10
C SER A 560 -31.09 -4.63 15.24
N VAL A 561 -31.40 -5.94 15.32
CA VAL A 561 -30.45 -7.06 15.33
C VAL A 561 -29.67 -7.20 14.02
N ASP A 562 -30.15 -6.55 12.94
CA ASP A 562 -29.48 -6.48 11.64
C ASP A 562 -28.41 -5.40 11.57
N ARG A 563 -28.25 -4.61 12.65
CA ARG A 563 -27.21 -3.58 12.74
C ARG A 563 -26.12 -4.00 13.72
N VAL A 564 -24.89 -3.94 13.23
CA VAL A 564 -23.70 -4.07 14.07
C VAL A 564 -23.61 -2.88 15.03
N MET A 565 -23.17 -3.13 16.27
CA MET A 565 -22.85 -2.05 17.22
C MET A 565 -21.76 -1.15 16.65
N GLU A 566 -21.85 0.18 16.80
CA GLU A 566 -20.81 1.11 16.36
C GLU A 566 -19.45 0.85 17.07
N SER A 567 -18.32 1.20 16.44
CA SER A 567 -16.98 0.93 17.00
C SER A 567 -16.72 1.66 18.31
N SER A 568 -17.18 2.92 18.41
CA SER A 568 -17.10 3.75 19.62
C SER A 568 -17.95 3.14 20.75
N ALA A 569 -19.20 2.78 20.44
CA ALA A 569 -20.15 2.15 21.35
C ALA A 569 -19.63 0.79 21.87
N TRP A 570 -19.06 -0.04 21.00
CA TRP A 570 -18.43 -1.32 21.38
C TRP A 570 -17.28 -1.11 22.35
N SER A 571 -16.38 -0.18 22.03
CA SER A 571 -15.20 0.09 22.88
C SER A 571 -15.61 0.58 24.27
N MET A 572 -16.60 1.48 24.34
CA MET A 572 -17.16 1.94 25.62
C MET A 572 -17.87 0.83 26.39
N TRP A 573 -18.62 -0.03 25.68
CA TRP A 573 -19.31 -1.15 26.30
C TRP A 573 -18.32 -2.15 26.91
N VAL A 574 -17.25 -2.50 26.19
CA VAL A 574 -16.20 -3.40 26.71
C VAL A 574 -15.46 -2.77 27.90
N LYS A 575 -15.13 -1.48 27.87
CA LYS A 575 -14.55 -0.79 29.04
C LYS A 575 -15.43 -0.92 30.28
N ARG A 576 -16.73 -0.66 30.12
CA ARG A 576 -17.72 -0.81 31.21
C ARG A 576 -17.89 -2.26 31.65
N LEU A 577 -17.79 -3.20 30.71
CA LEU A 577 -17.86 -4.64 30.97
C LEU A 577 -16.70 -5.04 31.88
N PHE A 578 -15.45 -4.73 31.53
CA PHE A 578 -14.31 -5.02 32.40
C PHE A 578 -14.41 -4.29 33.74
N LYS A 579 -14.80 -3.00 33.76
CA LYS A 579 -15.02 -2.26 35.03
C LYS A 579 -16.00 -2.98 35.97
N ARG A 580 -17.07 -3.57 35.41
CA ARG A 580 -18.09 -4.29 36.19
C ARG A 580 -17.56 -5.58 36.82
N TYR A 581 -16.62 -6.27 36.17
CA TYR A 581 -16.15 -7.58 36.60
C TYR A 581 -14.77 -7.56 37.28
N THR A 582 -13.94 -6.55 37.01
CA THR A 582 -12.58 -6.42 37.56
C THR A 582 -12.32 -5.11 38.30
N GLY A 583 -13.27 -4.18 38.29
CA GLY A 583 -13.07 -2.82 38.83
C GLY A 583 -12.25 -1.89 37.91
N THR A 584 -11.64 -2.42 36.84
CA THR A 584 -10.72 -1.68 35.97
C THR A 584 -11.27 -1.54 34.55
N GLU A 585 -11.24 -0.33 34.00
CA GLU A 585 -11.68 -0.07 32.62
C GLU A 585 -10.59 -0.44 31.61
N VAL A 586 -10.79 -1.52 30.85
CA VAL A 586 -9.84 -1.94 29.80
C VAL A 586 -10.45 -1.81 28.42
N ALA A 587 -9.71 -1.18 27.51
CA ALA A 587 -10.11 -1.07 26.11
C ALA A 587 -9.85 -2.39 25.36
N PRO A 588 -10.69 -2.78 24.38
CA PRO A 588 -10.46 -3.99 23.58
C PRO A 588 -9.07 -4.08 22.94
N LYS A 589 -8.52 -2.94 22.48
CA LYS A 589 -7.17 -2.89 21.89
C LYS A 589 -6.10 -3.26 22.90
N THR A 590 -6.27 -2.87 24.16
CA THR A 590 -5.29 -3.13 25.24
C THR A 590 -5.25 -4.61 25.58
N LEU A 591 -6.38 -5.33 25.51
CA LEU A 591 -6.42 -6.79 25.74
C LEU A 591 -5.46 -7.55 24.82
N ARG A 592 -5.31 -7.11 23.57
CA ARG A 592 -4.33 -7.71 22.65
C ARG A 592 -2.91 -7.51 23.15
N SER A 593 -2.57 -6.31 23.60
CA SER A 593 -1.25 -6.02 24.17
C SER A 593 -1.00 -6.82 25.45
N VAL A 594 -2.02 -6.95 26.31
CA VAL A 594 -1.95 -7.78 27.52
C VAL A 594 -1.68 -9.24 27.17
N PHE A 595 -2.44 -9.81 26.22
CA PHE A 595 -2.25 -11.18 25.77
C PHE A 595 -0.85 -11.43 25.19
N ILE A 596 -0.35 -10.51 24.35
CA ILE A 596 1.00 -10.61 23.78
C ILE A 596 2.07 -10.53 24.88
N THR A 597 1.90 -9.63 25.86
CA THR A 597 2.84 -9.49 26.98
C THR A 597 2.89 -10.79 27.80
N TRP A 598 1.71 -11.31 28.17
CA TRP A 598 1.60 -12.61 28.85
C TRP A 598 2.21 -13.76 28.05
N LEU A 599 2.06 -13.76 26.71
CA LEU A 599 2.63 -14.79 25.85
C LEU A 599 4.16 -14.72 25.81
N ARG A 600 4.75 -13.51 25.85
CA ARG A 600 6.22 -13.31 25.91
C ARG A 600 6.80 -13.85 27.23
N ASP A 601 6.09 -13.66 28.33
CA ASP A 601 6.54 -14.08 29.67
C ASP A 601 6.38 -15.60 29.90
N GLN A 602 5.70 -16.32 29.00
CA GLN A 602 5.38 -17.73 29.20
C GLN A 602 6.48 -18.66 28.65
N THR A 603 7.17 -19.37 29.54
CA THR A 603 8.28 -20.27 29.18
C THR A 603 7.84 -21.45 28.30
N ALA A 604 6.63 -21.94 28.50
CA ALA A 604 6.04 -23.07 27.78
C ALA A 604 5.43 -22.73 26.40
N ALA A 605 5.42 -21.46 26.00
CA ALA A 605 4.92 -21.08 24.67
C ALA A 605 5.94 -21.50 23.59
N PRO A 606 5.50 -22.11 22.46
CA PRO A 606 6.37 -22.44 21.34
C PRO A 606 7.20 -21.23 20.89
N ASP A 607 8.47 -21.45 20.55
CA ASP A 607 9.38 -20.35 20.20
C ASP A 607 8.92 -19.55 18.98
N ILE A 608 8.13 -20.17 18.08
CA ILE A 608 7.46 -19.52 16.96
C ILE A 608 6.45 -18.45 17.43
N LEU A 609 5.77 -18.67 18.56
CA LEU A 609 4.87 -17.67 19.14
C LEU A 609 5.63 -16.54 19.83
N LYS A 610 6.78 -16.86 20.45
CA LYS A 610 7.66 -15.85 21.06
C LYS A 610 8.30 -14.98 19.99
N SER A 611 8.84 -15.57 18.90
CA SER A 611 9.42 -14.82 17.78
C SER A 611 8.39 -13.90 17.12
N VAL A 612 7.16 -14.39 16.88
CA VAL A 612 6.02 -13.58 16.44
C VAL A 612 5.66 -12.45 17.42
N ALA A 613 5.79 -12.70 18.72
CA ALA A 613 5.58 -11.69 19.74
C ALA A 613 6.72 -10.67 19.77
N HIS A 614 7.96 -11.02 19.42
CA HIS A 614 9.12 -10.13 19.36
C HIS A 614 9.15 -9.22 18.12
N VAL A 615 8.47 -9.60 17.03
CA VAL A 615 8.36 -8.85 15.75
C VAL A 615 7.45 -7.60 15.83
N ARG A 616 7.24 -7.01 17.02
CA ARG A 616 6.38 -5.82 17.21
C ARG A 616 6.89 -4.78 18.19
#